data_AF-A0A514XQ04-F1
#
_entry.id   AF-A0A514XQ04-F1
#
_cell.length_a   1.000
_cell.length_b   1.000
_cell.length_c   1.000
_cell.angle_alpha   90.00
_cell.angle_beta   90.00
_cell.angle_gamma   90.00
#
_symmetry.space_group_name_H-M   'P 1'
#
loop_
_entity.id
_entity.type
_entity.pdbx_description
1 polymer ?
#
loop_
_entity_poly.entity_id
_entity_poly.type
_entity_poly.pdbx_seq_one_letter_code
_entity_poly.pdbx_strand_id
1 'polypeptide(L)'
;MGILKHRRKLIVNREVQYDALMFVGLFVTGIFLAQVIAGWVLVSKLEEKALAGEYGSMSIAEFIGRHKVMFLMNEFIVVAVCLVAGFYLTNRVTSKIVGPLFNIRRIINKATRPEDAAEPVEIKLREGDYFQDLAKDLNVALKKTK
;
A
#
# COMPACT_ATOMS: atom_id res chain seq x y z
N MET A 1 -33.79 -18.35 18.02
CA MET A 1 -32.48 -19.02 17.92
C MET A 1 -32.10 -19.11 16.45
N GLY A 2 -31.27 -18.21 15.93
CA GLY A 2 -30.97 -18.18 14.49
C GLY A 2 -29.99 -17.08 14.09
N ILE A 3 -28.72 -17.18 14.54
CA ILE A 3 -27.65 -16.23 14.15
C ILE A 3 -26.33 -16.97 13.86
N LEU A 4 -26.39 -18.13 13.20
CA LEU A 4 -25.19 -18.76 12.64
C LEU A 4 -25.31 -18.78 11.12
N LYS A 5 -25.29 -17.58 10.53
CA LYS A 5 -25.09 -17.39 9.10
C LYS A 5 -23.73 -17.98 8.71
N HIS A 6 -23.81 -19.05 7.95
CA HIS A 6 -22.78 -19.66 7.10
C HIS A 6 -21.62 -18.70 6.81
N ARG A 7 -20.45 -18.92 7.44
CA ARG A 7 -19.22 -18.24 7.04
C ARG A 7 -18.94 -18.67 5.60
N ARG A 8 -19.15 -17.76 4.63
CA ARG A 8 -18.74 -17.98 3.24
C ARG A 8 -17.26 -18.38 3.29
N LYS A 9 -16.92 -19.60 2.85
CA LYS A 9 -15.53 -20.01 2.64
C LYS A 9 -14.92 -18.96 1.72
N LEU A 10 -14.06 -18.09 2.27
CA LEU A 10 -13.19 -17.25 1.48
C LEU A 10 -12.26 -18.23 0.76
N ILE A 11 -12.55 -18.50 -0.51
CA ILE A 11 -11.62 -19.22 -1.38
C ILE A 11 -10.49 -18.23 -1.60
N VAL A 12 -9.48 -18.30 -0.73
CA VAL A 12 -8.33 -17.42 -0.84
C VAL A 12 -7.43 -17.99 -1.92
N ASN A 13 -7.34 -17.29 -3.05
CA ASN A 13 -6.41 -17.63 -4.10
C ASN A 13 -4.98 -17.42 -3.56
N ARG A 14 -4.18 -18.50 -3.54
CA ARG A 14 -2.80 -18.48 -3.02
C ARG A 14 -1.94 -17.44 -3.72
N GLU A 15 -2.11 -17.25 -5.02
CA GLU A 15 -1.34 -16.28 -5.81
C GLU A 15 -1.58 -14.84 -5.31
N VAL A 16 -2.84 -14.47 -5.12
CA VAL A 16 -3.23 -13.16 -4.56
C VAL A 16 -2.73 -12.97 -3.13
N GLN A 17 -2.66 -14.05 -2.35
CA GLN A 17 -2.08 -14.05 -1.02
C GLN A 17 -0.58 -13.76 -1.05
N TYR A 18 0.17 -14.38 -1.96
CA TYR A 18 1.61 -14.13 -2.12
C TYR A 18 1.89 -12.71 -2.60
N ASP A 19 1.12 -12.19 -3.56
CA ASP A 19 1.27 -10.81 -4.02
C ASP A 19 0.96 -9.79 -2.93
N ALA A 20 -0.12 -10.03 -2.16
CA ALA A 20 -0.47 -9.18 -1.02
C ALA A 20 0.59 -9.26 0.09
N LEU A 21 1.10 -10.46 0.40
CA LEU A 21 2.18 -10.66 1.35
C LEU A 21 3.46 -9.96 0.92
N MET A 22 3.81 -10.03 -0.37
CA MET A 22 4.96 -9.33 -0.94
C MET A 22 4.80 -7.82 -0.80
N PHE A 23 3.62 -7.28 -1.11
CA PHE A 23 3.34 -5.84 -0.97
C PHE A 23 3.43 -5.37 0.49
N VAL A 24 2.83 -6.13 1.42
CA VAL A 24 2.95 -5.86 2.86
C VAL A 24 4.40 -5.97 3.32
N GLY A 25 5.14 -6.98 2.85
CA GLY A 25 6.55 -7.18 3.16
C GLY A 25 7.43 -6.02 2.70
N LEU A 26 7.25 -5.55 1.47
CA LEU A 26 7.94 -4.36 0.94
C LEU A 26 7.60 -3.11 1.75
N PHE A 27 6.33 -2.94 2.12
CA PHE A 27 5.89 -1.81 2.91
C PHE A 27 6.51 -1.79 4.31
N VAL A 28 6.45 -2.92 5.03
CA VAL A 28 7.03 -3.07 6.37
C VAL A 28 8.55 -2.90 6.34
N THR A 29 9.22 -3.50 5.33
CA THR A 29 10.67 -3.32 5.13
C THR A 29 11.02 -1.85 4.90
N GLY A 30 10.22 -1.13 4.12
CA GLY A 30 10.40 0.31 3.89
C GLY A 30 10.28 1.13 5.18
N ILE A 31 9.29 0.83 6.03
CA ILE A 31 9.17 1.46 7.36
C ILE A 31 10.42 1.18 8.18
N PHE A 32 10.84 -0.08 8.26
CA PHE A 32 12.02 -0.48 9.03
C PHE A 32 13.28 0.25 8.57
N LEU A 33 13.52 0.36 7.26
CA LEU A 33 14.65 1.11 6.72
C LEU A 33 14.59 2.60 7.07
N ALA A 34 13.40 3.22 6.99
CA ALA A 34 13.22 4.61 7.38
C ALA A 34 13.53 4.84 8.86
N GLN A 35 13.12 3.92 9.74
CA GLN A 35 13.46 3.94 11.16
C GLN A 35 14.97 3.83 11.40
N VAL A 36 15.64 2.86 10.77
CA VAL A 36 17.10 2.70 10.89
C VAL A 36 17.83 3.98 10.47
N ILE A 37 17.41 4.61 9.36
CA ILE A 37 17.99 5.87 8.89
C ILE A 37 17.73 7.00 9.89
N ALA A 38 16.51 7.13 10.40
CA ALA A 38 16.17 8.19 11.35
C ALA A 38 16.92 8.03 12.68
N GLY A 39 17.02 6.80 13.19
CA GLY A 39 17.81 6.45 14.36
C GLY A 39 19.29 6.76 14.15
N TRP A 40 19.85 6.40 12.99
CA TRP A 40 21.23 6.71 12.64
C TRP A 40 21.50 8.23 12.64
N VAL A 41 20.64 9.01 11.97
CA VAL A 41 20.74 10.48 11.95
C VAL A 41 20.67 11.07 13.36
N LEU A 42 19.80 10.54 14.22
CA LEU A 42 19.68 11.00 15.59
C LEU A 42 20.95 10.68 16.40
N VAL A 43 21.48 9.46 16.27
CA VAL A 43 22.74 9.06 16.93
C VAL A 43 23.91 9.94 16.47
N SER A 44 24.06 10.19 15.17
CA SER A 44 25.11 11.07 14.66
C SER A 44 25.02 12.49 15.23
N LYS A 45 23.81 13.04 15.40
CA LYS A 45 23.63 14.34 16.06
C LYS A 45 23.99 14.33 17.54
N LEU A 46 23.76 13.20 18.23
CA LEU A 46 24.18 13.04 19.63
C LEU A 46 25.71 12.91 19.72
N GLU A 47 26.34 12.20 18.78
CA GLU A 47 27.80 12.13 18.69
C GLU A 47 28.44 13.50 18.46
N GLU A 48 27.89 14.32 17.55
CA GLU A 48 28.35 15.69 17.31
C GLU A 48 28.30 16.54 18.59
N LYS A 49 27.19 16.46 19.35
CA LYS A 49 27.04 17.15 20.63
C LYS A 49 27.97 16.62 21.72
N ALA A 50 28.27 15.32 21.69
CA ALA A 50 29.25 14.72 22.58
C ALA A 50 30.65 15.27 22.32
N LEU A 51 31.05 15.34 21.05
CA LEU A 51 32.33 15.89 20.62
C LEU A 51 32.45 17.39 20.93
N ALA A 52 31.34 18.14 20.91
CA ALA A 52 31.27 19.53 21.34
C ALA A 52 31.40 19.72 22.87
N GLY A 53 31.46 18.64 23.65
CA GLY A 53 31.63 18.67 25.10
C GLY A 53 30.33 18.81 25.90
N GLU A 54 29.16 18.79 25.27
CA GLU A 54 27.86 19.00 25.96
C GLU A 54 27.50 17.88 26.96
N TYR A 55 28.11 16.71 26.81
CA TYR A 55 27.77 15.52 27.61
C TYR A 55 28.80 15.15 28.70
N GLY A 56 29.93 15.85 28.79
CA GLY A 56 30.87 15.82 29.93
C GLY A 56 31.11 14.43 30.57
N SER A 57 31.13 14.38 31.90
CA SER A 57 31.29 13.17 32.73
C SER A 57 29.96 12.44 33.01
N MET A 58 28.98 12.55 32.11
CA MET A 58 27.67 11.92 32.28
C MET A 58 27.80 10.39 32.25
N SER A 59 27.12 9.73 33.17
CA SER A 59 27.04 8.26 33.17
C SER A 59 26.15 7.75 32.03
N ILE A 60 26.35 6.51 31.58
CA ILE A 60 25.51 5.87 30.55
C ILE A 60 24.02 5.87 30.95
N ALA A 61 23.73 5.65 32.25
CA ALA A 61 22.37 5.64 32.76
C ALA A 61 21.68 7.01 32.64
N GLU A 62 22.40 8.09 32.95
CA GLU A 62 21.89 9.46 32.80
C GLU A 62 21.70 9.83 31.33
N PHE A 63 22.62 9.40 30.46
CA PHE A 63 22.51 9.63 29.02
C PHE A 63 21.26 8.97 28.44
N ILE A 64 21.03 7.69 28.76
CA ILE A 64 19.82 6.95 28.35
C ILE A 64 18.58 7.60 28.97
N GLY A 65 18.61 7.94 30.25
CA GLY A 65 17.50 8.58 30.95
C GLY A 65 17.05 9.87 30.27
N ARG A 66 18.00 10.69 29.82
CA ARG A 66 17.77 11.98 29.16
C ARG A 66 17.27 11.85 27.73
N HIS A 67 17.80 10.90 26.96
CA HIS A 67 17.53 10.83 25.51
C HIS A 67 16.54 9.75 25.09
N LYS A 68 16.17 8.78 25.96
CA LYS A 68 15.25 7.69 25.61
C LYS A 68 13.90 8.18 25.06
N VAL A 69 13.34 9.23 25.67
CA VAL A 69 12.03 9.77 25.25
C VAL A 69 12.16 10.47 23.90
N MET A 70 13.25 11.21 23.69
CA MET A 70 13.55 11.86 22.41
C MET A 70 13.70 10.82 21.29
N PHE A 71 14.44 9.74 21.55
CA PHE A 71 14.63 8.64 20.61
C PHE A 71 13.29 7.97 20.25
N LEU A 72 12.49 7.59 21.26
CA LEU A 72 11.18 6.97 21.05
C LEU A 72 10.22 7.89 20.29
N MET A 73 10.25 9.20 20.56
CA MET A 73 9.42 10.16 19.85
C MET A 73 9.83 10.34 18.40
N ASN A 74 11.14 10.39 18.12
CA ASN A 74 11.66 10.46 16.76
C ASN A 74 11.20 9.24 15.93
N GLU A 75 11.37 8.04 16.48
CA GLU A 75 10.92 6.79 15.85
C GLU A 75 9.41 6.75 15.64
N PHE A 76 8.63 7.17 16.63
CA PHE A 76 7.18 7.21 16.54
C PHE A 76 6.70 8.15 15.41
N ILE A 77 7.31 9.33 15.28
CA ILE A 77 6.97 10.30 14.23
C ILE A 77 7.25 9.69 12.85
N VAL A 78 8.39 9.03 12.67
CA VAL A 78 8.76 8.37 11.40
C VAL A 78 7.74 7.31 11.03
N VAL A 79 7.40 6.43 11.97
CA VAL A 79 6.39 5.39 11.75
C VAL A 79 5.03 6.01 11.40
N ALA A 80 4.58 7.02 12.14
CA ALA A 80 3.31 7.68 11.88
C ALA A 80 3.26 8.30 10.47
N VAL A 81 4.33 8.99 10.06
CA VAL A 81 4.45 9.57 8.71
C VAL A 81 4.44 8.48 7.64
N CYS A 82 5.21 7.41 7.82
CA CYS A 82 5.23 6.30 6.87
C CYS A 82 3.88 5.58 6.76
N LEU A 83 3.14 5.43 7.87
CA LEU A 83 1.80 4.84 7.85
C LEU A 83 0.80 5.71 7.09
N VAL A 84 0.81 7.02 7.31
CA VAL A 84 -0.06 7.96 6.58
C VAL A 84 0.28 7.99 5.09
N ALA A 85 1.57 8.10 4.76
CA ALA A 85 2.04 8.11 3.38
C ALA A 85 1.73 6.78 2.67
N GLY A 86 2.00 5.66 3.35
CA GLY A 86 1.68 4.31 2.88
C GLY A 86 0.22 4.13 2.59
N PHE A 87 -0.65 4.47 3.55
CA PHE A 87 -2.09 4.40 3.38
C PHE A 87 -2.58 5.23 2.19
N TYR A 88 -2.09 6.46 2.04
CA TYR A 88 -2.43 7.31 0.92
C TYR A 88 -1.97 6.73 -0.43
N LEU A 89 -0.72 6.28 -0.51
CA LEU A 89 -0.15 5.69 -1.72
C LEU A 89 -0.87 4.40 -2.11
N THR A 90 -1.09 3.50 -1.15
CA THR A 90 -1.81 2.25 -1.39
C THR A 90 -3.22 2.53 -1.87
N ASN A 91 -4.00 3.39 -1.19
CA ASN A 91 -5.35 3.72 -1.65
C ASN A 91 -5.37 4.32 -3.05
N ARG A 92 -4.43 5.23 -3.34
CA ARG A 92 -4.32 5.85 -4.66
C ARG A 92 -4.00 4.82 -5.74
N VAL A 93 -3.04 3.94 -5.51
CA VAL A 93 -2.64 2.88 -6.45
C VAL A 93 -3.76 1.85 -6.61
N THR A 94 -4.34 1.36 -5.51
CA THR A 94 -5.44 0.40 -5.52
C THR A 94 -6.65 0.96 -6.26
N SER A 95 -7.00 2.24 -6.09
CA SER A 95 -8.13 2.84 -6.81
C SER A 95 -7.93 2.85 -8.33
N LYS A 96 -6.70 3.08 -8.80
CA LYS A 96 -6.29 3.09 -10.21
C LYS A 96 -6.14 1.71 -10.84
N ILE A 97 -6.16 0.65 -10.04
CA ILE A 97 -6.00 -0.75 -10.48
C ILE A 97 -7.33 -1.49 -10.34
N VAL A 98 -7.89 -1.54 -9.12
CA VAL A 98 -9.06 -2.33 -8.78
C VAL A 98 -10.33 -1.79 -9.43
N GLY A 99 -10.50 -0.45 -9.44
CA GLY A 99 -11.66 0.19 -10.07
C GLY A 99 -11.76 -0.16 -11.57
N PRO A 100 -10.70 0.06 -12.34
CA PRO A 100 -10.64 -0.33 -13.76
C PRO A 100 -10.86 -1.83 -14.01
N LEU A 101 -10.21 -2.70 -13.24
CA LEU A 101 -10.38 -4.16 -13.38
C LEU A 101 -11.82 -4.60 -13.10
N PHE A 102 -12.46 -4.03 -12.08
CA PHE A 102 -13.85 -4.34 -11.79
C PHE A 102 -14.78 -3.87 -12.91
N ASN A 103 -14.51 -2.70 -13.50
CA ASN A 103 -15.27 -2.20 -14.64
C ASN A 103 -15.09 -3.10 -15.87
N ILE A 104 -13.84 -3.44 -16.22
CA ILE A 104 -13.51 -4.38 -17.30
C ILE A 104 -14.28 -5.70 -17.12
N ARG A 105 -14.18 -6.32 -15.94
CA ARG A 105 -14.88 -7.59 -15.63
C ARG A 105 -16.39 -7.46 -15.77
N ARG A 106 -16.98 -6.37 -15.26
CA ARG A 106 -18.42 -6.11 -15.34
C ARG A 106 -18.88 -6.01 -16.80
N ILE A 107 -18.10 -5.32 -17.63
CA ILE A 107 -18.41 -5.08 -19.04
C ILE A 107 -18.25 -6.36 -19.87
N ILE A 108 -17.18 -7.13 -19.66
CA ILE A 108 -16.99 -8.44 -20.31
C ILE A 108 -18.15 -9.40 -19.97
N ASN A 109 -18.55 -9.46 -18.69
CA ASN A 109 -19.66 -10.30 -18.26
C ASN A 109 -21.03 -9.87 -18.83
N LYS A 110 -21.19 -8.61 -19.22
CA LYS A 110 -22.38 -8.14 -19.95
C LYS A 110 -22.30 -8.56 -21.42
N ALA A 111 -21.14 -8.41 -22.05
CA ALA A 111 -20.93 -8.80 -23.44
C ALA A 111 -21.13 -10.30 -23.70
N THR A 112 -20.86 -11.15 -22.71
CA THR A 112 -21.07 -12.60 -22.82
C THR A 112 -22.50 -13.05 -22.56
N ARG A 113 -23.42 -12.15 -22.16
CA ARG A 113 -24.83 -12.48 -21.96
C ARG A 113 -25.60 -12.27 -23.27
N PRO A 114 -26.27 -13.31 -23.80
CA PRO A 114 -27.01 -13.23 -25.08
C PRO A 114 -28.11 -12.16 -25.10
N GLU A 115 -28.65 -11.83 -23.93
CA GLU A 115 -29.85 -11.01 -23.75
C GLU A 115 -29.54 -9.50 -23.82
N ASP A 116 -28.28 -9.11 -23.64
CA ASP A 116 -27.80 -7.71 -23.64
C ASP A 116 -27.05 -7.33 -24.94
N ALA A 117 -27.04 -8.20 -25.97
CA ALA A 117 -26.23 -8.05 -27.18
C ALA A 117 -26.61 -6.87 -28.09
N ALA A 118 -27.74 -6.21 -27.82
CA ALA A 118 -28.28 -5.11 -28.63
C ALA A 118 -27.43 -3.83 -28.56
N GLU A 119 -26.70 -3.57 -27.47
CA GLU A 119 -25.88 -2.36 -27.33
C GLU A 119 -24.39 -2.62 -27.62
N PRO A 120 -23.67 -1.68 -28.25
CA PRO A 120 -22.21 -1.76 -28.38
C PRO A 120 -21.58 -1.66 -26.99
N VAL A 121 -20.96 -2.77 -26.55
CA VAL A 121 -20.30 -2.85 -25.24
C VAL A 121 -18.89 -2.28 -25.37
N GLU A 122 -18.64 -1.11 -24.79
CA GLU A 122 -17.34 -0.43 -24.79
C GLU A 122 -16.82 -0.21 -23.35
N ILE A 123 -15.58 -0.64 -23.10
CA ILE A 123 -14.86 -0.39 -21.87
C ILE A 123 -14.28 1.03 -21.90
N LYS A 124 -14.83 1.93 -21.08
CA LYS A 124 -14.28 3.27 -20.84
C LYS A 124 -13.62 3.32 -19.46
N LEU A 125 -12.35 3.70 -19.43
CA LEU A 125 -11.56 3.91 -18.20
C LEU A 125 -11.23 5.39 -18.02
N ARG A 126 -10.96 5.82 -16.78
CA ARG A 126 -10.61 7.21 -16.47
C ARG A 126 -9.17 7.51 -16.88
N GLU A 127 -8.87 8.75 -17.26
CA GLU A 127 -7.51 9.17 -17.59
C GLU A 127 -6.53 8.84 -16.45
N GLY A 128 -5.41 8.20 -16.79
CA GLY A 128 -4.38 7.79 -15.83
C GLY A 128 -4.70 6.54 -15.00
N ASP A 129 -5.74 5.79 -15.35
CA ASP A 129 -5.94 4.40 -14.92
C ASP A 129 -4.88 3.47 -15.55
N TYR A 130 -4.48 2.42 -14.85
CA TYR A 130 -3.32 1.60 -15.26
C TYR A 130 -3.56 0.73 -16.50
N PHE A 131 -4.81 0.34 -16.75
CA PHE A 131 -5.19 -0.64 -17.78
C PHE A 131 -5.76 -0.02 -19.06
N GLN A 132 -5.32 1.19 -19.42
CA GLN A 132 -5.81 1.92 -20.59
C GLN A 132 -5.59 1.14 -21.90
N ASP A 133 -4.39 0.60 -22.09
CA ASP A 133 -4.08 -0.15 -23.32
C ASP A 133 -4.81 -1.50 -23.37
N LEU A 134 -4.91 -2.19 -22.23
CA LEU A 134 -5.74 -3.40 -22.12
C LEU A 134 -7.20 -3.12 -22.48
N ALA A 135 -7.76 -1.99 -22.03
CA ALA A 135 -9.12 -1.61 -22.39
C ALA A 135 -9.29 -1.35 -23.90
N LYS A 136 -8.29 -0.72 -24.55
CA LYS A 136 -8.29 -0.54 -26.01
C LYS A 136 -8.25 -1.88 -26.74
N ASP A 137 -7.37 -2.78 -26.34
CA ASP A 137 -7.22 -4.11 -26.96
C ASP A 137 -8.51 -4.93 -26.82
N LEU A 138 -9.11 -4.92 -25.62
CA LEU A 138 -10.38 -5.58 -25.35
C LEU A 138 -11.53 -4.97 -26.16
N ASN A 139 -11.58 -3.64 -26.31
CA ASN A 139 -12.58 -2.98 -27.15
C ASN A 139 -12.47 -3.38 -28.63
N VAL A 140 -11.25 -3.57 -29.15
CA VAL A 140 -11.03 -4.08 -30.50
C VAL A 140 -11.52 -5.53 -30.63
N ALA A 141 -11.22 -6.38 -29.64
CA ALA A 141 -11.68 -7.77 -29.63
C ALA A 141 -13.21 -7.88 -29.56
N LEU A 142 -13.85 -7.10 -28.69
CA LEU A 142 -15.30 -7.05 -28.54
C LEU A 142 -16.01 -6.59 -29.83
N LYS A 143 -15.40 -5.67 -30.60
CA LYS A 143 -15.92 -5.25 -31.90
C LYS A 143 -15.81 -6.31 -33.00
N LYS A 144 -14.81 -7.20 -32.94
CA LYS A 144 -14.62 -8.29 -33.90
C LYS A 144 -15.53 -9.50 -33.65
N THR A 145 -16.15 -9.58 -32.48
CA THR A 145 -16.99 -10.73 -32.09
C THR A 145 -18.49 -10.46 -32.37
N LYS A 146 -18.85 -9.22 -32.73
CA LYS A 146 -20.14 -8.89 -33.38
C LYS A 146 -20.01 -9.05 -34.89
#